data_AF-A0A963JVX0-F1
#
_entry.id   AF-A0A963JVX0-F1
#
_cell.length_a   1.000
_cell.length_b   1.000
_cell.length_c   1.000
_cell.angle_alpha   90.00
_cell.angle_beta   90.00
_cell.angle_gamma   90.00
#
_symmetry.space_group_name_H-M   'P 1'
#
loop_
_entity.id
_entity.type
_entity.pdbx_description
1 polymer ?
#
loop_
_entity_poly.entity_id
_entity_poly.type
_entity_poly.pdbx_seq_one_letter_code
_entity_poly.pdbx_strand_id
1 'polypeptide(L)'
;GSGADYLYTFLRTFYRDDTKATGWNNLLFPNVGMPHALWQLQGDRRPVFEEVQSHGQTTHVFKSWEQVAPGQMSVQEYDQAIGDLVGYLQWMGEPAQNTRVRIGVWVLIFLAVTTVFAWKLNAAFWKDVK
;
A
#
# COMPACT_ATOMS: atom_id res chain seq x y z
N GLY A 1 1.19 -1.25 5.45
CA GLY A 1 1.43 -0.32 4.33
C GLY A 1 0.30 0.67 4.27
N SER A 2 0.53 1.81 3.63
CA SER A 2 -0.53 2.74 3.23
C SER A 2 -1.43 2.14 2.14
N GLY A 3 -2.53 2.82 1.81
CA GLY A 3 -3.38 2.40 0.68
C GLY A 3 -2.65 2.41 -0.67
N ALA A 4 -1.70 3.34 -0.84
CA ALA A 4 -0.83 3.37 -2.01
C ALA A 4 0.13 2.16 -2.06
N ASP A 5 0.75 1.79 -0.94
CA ASP A 5 1.63 0.62 -0.91
C ASP A 5 0.88 -0.67 -1.24
N TYR A 6 -0.38 -0.77 -0.79
CA TYR A 6 -1.25 -1.88 -1.14
C TYR A 6 -1.50 -1.93 -2.65
N LEU A 7 -1.88 -0.80 -3.25
CA LEU A 7 -2.15 -0.74 -4.69
C LEU A 7 -0.88 -1.00 -5.53
N TYR A 8 0.24 -0.44 -5.11
CA TYR A 8 1.55 -0.63 -5.73
C TYR A 8 1.96 -2.10 -5.72
N THR A 9 1.76 -2.78 -4.58
CA THR A 9 2.07 -4.21 -4.47
C THR A 9 1.06 -5.05 -5.24
N PHE A 10 -0.23 -4.70 -5.18
CA PHE A 10 -1.29 -5.38 -5.90
C PHE A 10 -1.04 -5.40 -7.41
N LEU A 11 -0.78 -4.25 -8.02
CA LEU A 11 -0.53 -4.13 -9.46
C LEU A 11 0.77 -4.82 -9.92
N ARG A 12 1.73 -5.02 -9.00
CA ARG A 12 3.01 -5.70 -9.23
C ARG A 12 3.04 -7.16 -8.81
N THR A 13 1.93 -7.77 -8.43
CA THR A 13 1.91 -9.18 -7.97
C THR A 13 0.93 -10.05 -8.74
N PHE A 14 0.44 -9.56 -9.89
CA PHE A 14 -0.29 -10.38 -10.85
C PHE A 14 0.62 -11.43 -11.50
N TYR A 15 0.04 -12.60 -11.75
CA TYR A 15 0.69 -13.72 -12.40
C TYR A 15 -0.31 -14.60 -13.16
N ARG A 16 0.19 -15.38 -14.13
CA ARG A 16 -0.64 -16.30 -14.92
C ARG A 16 -1.04 -17.52 -14.12
N ASP A 17 -2.33 -17.83 -14.12
CA ASP A 17 -2.90 -18.97 -13.43
C ASP A 17 -4.04 -19.55 -14.25
N ASP A 18 -3.74 -20.64 -14.97
CA ASP A 18 -4.67 -21.32 -15.88
C ASP A 18 -5.82 -22.01 -15.13
N THR A 19 -5.73 -22.12 -13.81
CA THR A 19 -6.82 -22.67 -12.97
C THR A 19 -7.92 -21.64 -12.69
N LYS A 20 -7.68 -20.35 -12.98
CA LYS A 20 -8.66 -19.27 -12.77
C LYS A 20 -9.41 -18.98 -14.05
N ALA A 21 -10.68 -18.62 -13.92
CA ALA A 21 -11.54 -18.27 -15.05
C ALA A 21 -10.99 -17.10 -15.89
N THR A 22 -10.29 -16.16 -15.26
CA THR A 22 -9.65 -15.02 -15.94
C THR A 22 -8.28 -15.36 -16.52
N GLY A 23 -7.69 -16.51 -16.18
CA GLY A 23 -6.29 -16.86 -16.48
C GLY A 23 -5.25 -16.08 -15.66
N TRP A 24 -5.68 -15.33 -14.65
CA TRP A 24 -4.83 -14.48 -13.82
C TRP A 24 -5.13 -14.68 -12.34
N ASN A 25 -4.09 -14.56 -11.54
CA ASN A 25 -4.18 -14.54 -10.09
C ASN A 25 -3.19 -13.52 -9.50
N ASN A 26 -3.21 -13.31 -8.19
CA ASN A 26 -2.43 -12.30 -7.52
C ASN A 26 -1.90 -12.80 -6.16
N LEU A 27 -0.62 -12.53 -5.84
CA LEU A 27 -0.03 -12.98 -4.58
C LEU A 27 -0.56 -12.23 -3.36
N LEU A 28 -0.86 -10.93 -3.50
CA LEU A 28 -1.38 -10.11 -2.41
C LEU A 28 -2.88 -10.36 -2.16
N PHE A 29 -3.64 -10.61 -3.23
CA PHE A 29 -5.07 -10.89 -3.16
C PHE A 29 -5.42 -12.17 -3.94
N PRO A 30 -5.30 -13.35 -3.29
CA PRO A 30 -5.56 -14.63 -3.93
C PRO A 30 -6.99 -14.75 -4.45
N ASN A 31 -7.14 -15.40 -5.61
CA ASN A 31 -8.42 -15.57 -6.32
C ASN A 31 -9.05 -14.25 -6.77
N VAL A 32 -8.21 -13.32 -7.23
CA VAL A 32 -8.69 -12.05 -7.81
C VAL A 32 -9.67 -12.31 -8.97
N GLY A 33 -10.83 -11.66 -8.91
CA GLY A 33 -11.91 -11.84 -9.89
C GLY A 33 -11.73 -11.09 -11.21
N MET A 34 -10.55 -10.53 -11.48
CA MET A 34 -10.30 -9.73 -12.67
C MET A 34 -8.96 -10.07 -13.33
N PRO A 35 -8.84 -9.93 -14.66
CA PRO A 35 -7.58 -10.10 -15.36
C PRO A 35 -6.60 -8.97 -15.03
N HIS A 36 -5.31 -9.20 -15.30
CA HIS A 36 -4.31 -8.16 -15.14
C HIS A 36 -4.41 -7.13 -16.28
N ALA A 37 -4.84 -5.90 -15.98
CA ALA A 37 -5.07 -4.87 -16.99
C ALA A 37 -3.80 -4.36 -17.70
N LEU A 38 -2.63 -4.44 -17.04
CA LEU A 38 -1.35 -3.92 -17.53
C LEU A 38 -0.39 -5.04 -17.96
N TRP A 39 -0.94 -6.21 -18.28
CA TRP A 39 -0.14 -7.41 -18.54
C TRP A 39 0.78 -7.28 -19.75
N GLN A 40 0.41 -6.50 -20.78
CA GLN A 40 1.29 -6.29 -21.92
C GLN A 40 2.57 -5.53 -21.54
N LEU A 41 2.50 -4.65 -20.52
CA LEU A 41 3.66 -3.92 -20.03
C LEU A 41 4.55 -4.82 -19.17
N GLN A 42 3.94 -5.60 -18.28
CA GLN A 42 4.65 -6.49 -17.35
C GLN A 42 5.24 -7.74 -18.03
N GLY A 43 4.49 -8.30 -18.98
CA GLY A 43 4.71 -9.64 -19.49
C GLY A 43 4.01 -10.72 -18.67
N ASP A 44 4.13 -11.96 -19.14
CA ASP A 44 3.60 -13.12 -18.45
C ASP A 44 4.67 -13.70 -17.53
N ARG A 45 4.28 -14.01 -16.29
CA ARG A 45 5.15 -14.62 -15.28
C ARG A 45 4.37 -15.52 -14.35
N ARG A 46 5.08 -16.41 -13.67
CA ARG A 46 4.56 -17.33 -12.65
C ARG A 46 5.41 -17.24 -11.37
N PRO A 47 4.81 -17.38 -10.19
CA PRO A 47 5.55 -17.42 -8.94
C PRO A 47 6.20 -18.80 -8.76
N VAL A 48 7.46 -18.80 -8.33
CA VAL A 48 8.16 -19.99 -7.86
C VAL A 48 8.04 -20.03 -6.34
N PHE A 49 7.44 -21.10 -5.82
CA PHE A 49 7.31 -21.32 -4.39
C PHE A 49 8.37 -22.31 -3.89
N GLU A 50 8.85 -22.10 -2.67
CA GLU A 50 9.74 -23.00 -1.96
C GLU A 50 9.02 -23.58 -0.74
N GLU A 51 9.20 -24.86 -0.50
CA GLU A 51 8.66 -25.53 0.68
C GLU A 51 9.59 -25.32 1.87
N VAL A 52 9.11 -24.58 2.86
CA VAL A 52 9.85 -24.37 4.12
C VAL A 52 9.10 -25.09 5.22
N GLN A 53 9.81 -25.98 5.92
CA GLN A 53 9.30 -26.56 7.17
C GLN A 53 9.48 -25.57 8.30
N SER A 54 8.36 -25.02 8.77
CA SER A 54 8.33 -24.22 10.00
C SER A 54 7.45 -24.95 11.02
N HIS A 55 8.00 -25.29 12.17
CA HIS A 55 7.25 -25.86 13.30
C HIS A 55 6.47 -27.15 12.96
N GLY A 56 7.02 -28.00 12.08
CA GLY A 56 6.38 -29.26 11.66
C GLY A 56 5.28 -29.11 10.61
N GLN A 57 5.05 -27.89 10.09
CA GLN A 57 4.15 -27.63 8.97
C GLN A 57 4.94 -27.18 7.72
N THR A 58 4.67 -27.82 6.58
CA THR A 58 5.20 -27.40 5.28
C THR A 58 4.41 -26.19 4.79
N THR A 59 5.08 -25.05 4.68
CA THR A 59 4.49 -23.83 4.11
C THR A 59 5.14 -23.52 2.78
N HIS A 60 4.33 -23.22 1.75
CA HIS A 60 4.81 -22.73 0.46
C HIS A 60 5.09 -21.23 0.56
N VAL A 61 6.36 -20.84 0.55
CA VAL A 61 6.78 -19.44 0.61
C VAL A 61 7.21 -18.98 -0.77
N PHE A 62 6.78 -17.79 -1.18
CA PHE A 62 7.21 -17.20 -2.45
C PHE A 62 8.72 -16.99 -2.45
N LYS A 63 9.41 -17.51 -3.47
CA LYS A 63 10.87 -17.39 -3.64
C LYS A 63 11.24 -16.37 -4.71
N SER A 64 10.70 -16.52 -5.91
CA SER A 64 11.07 -15.71 -7.07
C SER A 64 10.01 -15.73 -8.16
N TRP A 65 10.20 -14.87 -9.17
CA TRP A 65 9.40 -14.87 -10.38
C TRP A 65 10.09 -15.68 -11.48
N GLU A 66 9.33 -16.54 -12.15
CA GLU A 66 9.70 -17.16 -13.42
C GLU A 66 9.03 -16.37 -14.56
N GLN A 67 9.83 -15.83 -15.47
CA GLN A 67 9.32 -15.10 -16.63
C GLN A 67 8.94 -16.07 -17.73
N VAL A 68 7.65 -16.07 -18.11
CA VAL A 68 7.09 -16.95 -19.15
C VAL A 68 7.16 -16.27 -20.51
N ALA A 69 6.78 -14.99 -20.58
CA ALA A 69 6.91 -14.18 -21.78
C ALA A 69 7.27 -12.73 -21.42
N PRO A 70 8.20 -12.09 -22.16
CA PRO A 70 8.57 -10.70 -21.89
C PRO A 70 7.42 -9.73 -22.19
N GLY A 71 7.32 -8.69 -21.37
CA GLY A 71 6.43 -7.54 -21.61
C GLY A 71 7.11 -6.46 -22.43
N GLN A 72 6.41 -5.34 -22.62
CA GLN A 72 6.95 -4.14 -23.27
C GLN A 72 7.95 -3.38 -22.40
N MET A 73 7.91 -3.56 -21.09
CA MET A 73 8.80 -2.91 -20.13
C MET A 73 9.70 -3.93 -19.42
N SER A 74 10.90 -3.51 -19.04
CA SER A 74 11.69 -4.26 -18.06
C SER A 74 10.99 -4.27 -16.69
N VAL A 75 11.37 -5.20 -15.81
CA VAL A 75 10.79 -5.27 -14.46
C VAL A 75 10.99 -3.97 -13.68
N GLN A 76 12.16 -3.34 -13.82
CA GLN A 76 12.46 -2.10 -13.12
C GLN A 76 11.63 -0.92 -13.65
N GLU A 77 11.48 -0.81 -14.98
CA GLU A 77 10.65 0.23 -15.60
C GLU A 77 9.18 0.03 -15.25
N TYR A 78 8.69 -1.21 -15.26
CA TYR A 78 7.33 -1.51 -14.84
C TYR A 78 7.09 -1.12 -13.39
N ASP A 79 8.00 -1.47 -12.48
CA ASP A 79 7.92 -1.09 -11.07
C ASP A 79 7.88 0.42 -10.88
N GLN A 80 8.72 1.17 -11.62
CA GLN A 80 8.69 2.64 -11.60
C GLN A 80 7.37 3.19 -12.14
N ALA A 81 6.90 2.70 -13.29
CA ALA A 81 5.65 3.15 -13.91
C ALA A 81 4.43 2.90 -13.02
N ILE A 82 4.38 1.76 -12.31
CA ILE A 82 3.34 1.51 -11.32
C ILE A 82 3.48 2.43 -10.10
N GLY A 83 4.71 2.72 -9.66
CA GLY A 83 4.96 3.70 -8.61
C GLY A 83 4.40 5.08 -8.95
N ASP A 84 4.69 5.57 -10.16
CA ASP A 84 4.20 6.86 -10.66
C ASP A 84 2.68 6.86 -10.82
N LEU A 85 2.09 5.78 -11.36
CA LEU A 85 0.65 5.63 -11.49
C LEU A 85 -0.05 5.69 -10.12
N VAL A 86 0.45 4.94 -9.14
CA VAL A 86 -0.12 4.94 -7.79
C VAL A 86 0.08 6.29 -7.11
N GLY A 87 1.24 6.93 -7.28
CA GLY A 87 1.50 8.28 -6.79
C GLY A 87 0.49 9.29 -7.35
N TYR A 88 0.21 9.22 -8.65
CA TYR A 88 -0.82 10.02 -9.29
C TYR A 88 -2.22 9.72 -8.75
N LEU A 89 -2.60 8.44 -8.58
CA LEU A 89 -3.88 8.04 -8.01
C LEU A 89 -4.06 8.53 -6.57
N GLN A 90 -3.00 8.48 -5.76
CA GLN A 90 -3.03 9.00 -4.38
C GLN A 90 -3.23 10.52 -4.37
N TRP A 91 -2.51 11.24 -5.22
CA TRP A 91 -2.71 12.68 -5.37
C TRP A 91 -4.12 13.01 -5.85
N MET A 92 -4.67 12.28 -6.83
CA MET A 92 -6.04 12.49 -7.30
C MET A 92 -7.09 12.19 -6.23
N GLY A 93 -6.89 11.16 -5.42
CA GLY A 93 -7.77 10.84 -4.29
C GLY A 93 -7.74 11.90 -3.20
N GLU A 94 -6.63 12.65 -3.08
CA GLU A 94 -6.49 13.68 -2.07
C GLU A 94 -5.59 14.87 -2.48
N PRO A 95 -6.04 15.74 -3.41
CA PRO A 95 -5.18 16.77 -4.00
C PRO A 95 -4.75 17.85 -3.00
N ALA A 96 -5.51 18.03 -1.91
CA ALA A 96 -5.23 19.01 -0.86
C ALA A 96 -4.42 18.45 0.32
N GLN A 97 -3.82 17.25 0.21
CA GLN A 97 -3.15 16.56 1.32
C GLN A 97 -2.09 17.40 2.02
N ASN A 98 -1.21 18.06 1.26
CA ASN A 98 -0.17 18.92 1.81
C ASN A 98 -0.75 20.11 2.58
N THR A 99 -1.82 20.72 2.07
CA THR A 99 -2.52 21.82 2.74
C THR A 99 -3.16 21.35 4.05
N ARG A 100 -3.81 20.18 4.04
CA ARG A 100 -4.43 19.58 5.24
C ARG A 100 -3.40 19.32 6.33
N VAL A 101 -2.27 18.69 5.98
CA VAL A 101 -1.20 18.40 6.95
C VAL A 101 -0.62 19.69 7.51
N ARG A 102 -0.33 20.68 6.65
CA ARG A 102 0.19 21.98 7.07
C ARG A 102 -0.73 22.69 8.05
N ILE A 103 -2.04 22.76 7.75
CA ILE A 103 -3.03 23.38 8.64
C ILE A 103 -3.14 22.57 9.94
N GLY A 104 -3.17 21.24 9.87
CA GLY A 104 -3.25 20.36 11.04
C GLY A 104 -2.12 20.59 12.03
N VAL A 105 -0.88 20.76 11.56
CA VAL A 105 0.26 21.08 12.44
C VAL A 105 0.03 22.40 13.20
N TRP A 106 -0.42 23.45 12.52
CA TRP A 106 -0.71 24.73 13.18
C TRP A 106 -1.86 24.63 14.18
N VAL A 107 -2.91 23.88 13.85
CA VAL A 107 -4.04 23.62 14.77
C VAL A 107 -3.55 22.88 16.02
N LEU A 108 -2.69 21.86 15.87
CA LEU A 108 -2.15 21.11 17.00
C LEU A 108 -1.27 21.97 17.92
N ILE A 109 -0.46 22.86 17.35
CA ILE A 109 0.34 23.83 18.13
C ILE A 109 -0.59 24.78 18.91
N PHE A 110 -1.59 25.34 18.24
CA PHE A 110 -2.56 26.24 18.89
C PHE A 110 -3.30 25.54 20.04
N LEU A 111 -3.76 24.30 19.82
CA LEU A 111 -4.44 23.52 20.84
C LEU A 111 -3.51 23.22 22.01
N ALA A 112 -2.27 22.81 21.77
CA ALA A 112 -1.30 22.53 22.84
C ALA A 112 -1.07 23.76 23.74
N VAL A 113 -0.87 24.93 23.14
CA VAL A 113 -0.72 26.20 23.87
C VAL A 113 -1.99 26.55 24.65
N THR A 114 -3.14 26.45 24.01
CA THR A 114 -4.44 26.74 24.64
C THR A 114 -4.73 25.79 25.79
N THR A 115 -4.38 24.51 25.67
CA THR A 115 -4.51 23.52 26.74
C THR A 115 -3.67 23.89 27.96
N VAL A 116 -2.44 24.40 27.79
CA VAL A 116 -1.63 24.88 28.92
C VAL A 116 -2.31 26.06 29.63
N PHE A 117 -2.84 27.02 28.86
CA PHE A 117 -3.56 28.15 29.46
C PHE A 117 -4.84 27.72 30.16
N ALA A 118 -5.65 26.85 29.53
CA ALA A 118 -6.86 26.31 30.11
C ALA A 118 -6.58 25.49 31.38
N TRP A 119 -5.49 24.70 31.40
CA TRP A 119 -5.07 23.95 32.58
C TRP A 119 -4.70 24.87 33.74
N LYS A 120 -3.90 25.92 33.48
CA LYS A 120 -3.56 26.93 34.50
C LYS A 120 -4.79 27.68 34.99
N LEU A 121 -5.72 28.02 34.08
CA LEU A 121 -6.98 28.67 34.42
C LEU A 121 -7.86 27.77 35.30
N ASN A 122 -7.97 26.49 34.95
CA ASN A 122 -8.69 25.49 35.76
C ASN A 122 -8.06 25.35 37.15
N ALA A 123 -6.73 25.26 37.24
CA ALA A 123 -6.04 25.20 38.52
C ALA A 123 -6.32 26.44 39.40
N ALA A 124 -6.44 27.63 38.80
CA ALA A 124 -6.79 28.85 39.52
C ALA A 124 -8.25 28.87 40.01
N PHE A 125 -9.21 28.46 39.17
CA PHE A 125 -10.63 28.42 39.54
C PHE A 125 -10.93 27.45 40.69
N TRP A 126 -10.24 26.31 40.72
CA TRP A 126 -10.45 25.28 41.73
C TRP A 126 -9.60 25.47 43.00
N LYS A 127 -8.87 26.58 43.10
CA LYS A 127 -7.97 26.85 44.22
C LYS A 127 -8.69 26.96 45.56
N ASP A 128 -9.89 27.55 45.57
CA ASP A 128 -10.63 27.88 46.81
C ASP A 128 -11.78 26.89 47.11
N VAL A 129 -11.98 25.89 46.25
CA VAL A 129 -13.02 24.84 46.40
C VAL A 129 -12.43 23.54 46.94
N LYS A 130 -11.09 23.43 46.94
CA LYS A 130 -10.36 22.23 47.39
C LYS A 130 -9.74 22.40 48.76
#